data_AF-A0A940JFJ9-F1
#
_entry.id   AF-A0A940JFJ9-F1
#
_cell.length_a   1.000
_cell.length_b   1.000
_cell.length_c   1.000
_cell.angle_alpha   90.00
_cell.angle_beta   90.00
_cell.angle_gamma   90.00
#
_symmetry.space_group_name_H-M   'P 1'
#
loop_
_entity.id
_entity.type
_entity.pdbx_description
1 polymer ?
#
loop_
_entity_poly.entity_id
_entity_poly.type
_entity_poly.pdbx_seq_one_letter_code
_entity_poly.pdbx_strand_id
1 'polypeptide(L)'
;GQIIFQIADDDLAVGTYTDDDQAYFVYAENQQILYESVPGPGNTDFSITITAIDSFSIEGTFSGTVKGADSSFKLISDGKFKGLISYAPVIKIAPNPDNDDYFQMGTKWVYRNDEDPNDQLTITNVGDTIINAPSGTFTYVIFENSRTGEHRYYRKDGNNFYEYTVPHLGNGGVVDPLDILIVKNDGEVGDVWETDPYTISTGGLPPVKAKLRNSVLNKDYSSVFGVITYENLMQVDTDLYVQISVQPDYQWQGGYTTIYSKGIGVIGFYDFTLNASYILTSYTP
;
A
#
# COMPACT_ATOMS: atom_id res chain seq x y z
N GLY A 1 29.73 -6.65 13.30
CA GLY A 1 30.08 -5.94 12.06
C GLY A 1 28.97 -6.11 11.05
N GLN A 2 28.74 -5.09 10.24
CA GLN A 2 27.87 -5.09 9.08
C GLN A 2 28.75 -4.85 7.86
N ILE A 3 28.55 -5.66 6.82
CA ILE A 3 29.12 -5.42 5.49
C ILE A 3 27.98 -4.93 4.60
N ILE A 4 28.21 -3.82 3.91
CA ILE A 4 27.28 -3.25 2.95
C ILE A 4 27.98 -3.23 1.59
N PHE A 5 27.32 -3.82 0.60
CA PHE A 5 27.68 -3.69 -0.80
C PHE A 5 26.58 -2.92 -1.51
N GLN A 6 26.97 -1.98 -2.35
CA GLN A 6 26.07 -1.31 -3.29
C GLN A 6 26.64 -1.52 -4.69
N ILE A 7 25.81 -1.99 -5.61
CA ILE A 7 26.12 -2.13 -7.04
C ILE A 7 24.92 -1.50 -7.74
N ALA A 8 25.14 -0.53 -8.61
CA ALA A 8 24.07 0.10 -9.37
C ALA A 8 24.23 -0.27 -10.85
N ASP A 9 23.43 -1.24 -11.27
CA ASP A 9 23.36 -1.74 -12.64
C ASP A 9 21.89 -2.02 -13.00
N ASP A 10 21.54 -1.83 -14.27
CA ASP A 10 20.20 -2.09 -14.81
C ASP A 10 19.93 -3.61 -14.93
N ASP A 11 20.99 -4.42 -15.07
CA ASP A 11 20.89 -5.89 -15.18
C ASP A 11 21.99 -6.59 -14.37
N LEU A 12 21.76 -6.75 -13.06
CA LEU A 12 22.70 -7.40 -12.16
C LEU A 12 22.91 -8.89 -12.54
N ALA A 13 24.11 -9.20 -13.05
CA ALA A 13 24.51 -10.53 -13.50
C ALA A 13 25.75 -11.07 -12.78
N VAL A 14 26.07 -12.35 -13.02
CA VAL A 14 27.38 -12.92 -12.65
C VAL A 14 28.47 -12.15 -13.42
N GLY A 15 29.44 -11.58 -12.70
CA GLY A 15 30.39 -10.64 -13.27
C GLY A 15 31.26 -9.98 -12.22
N THR A 16 32.18 -9.12 -12.66
CA THR A 16 33.01 -8.29 -11.78
C THR A 16 32.63 -6.84 -11.96
N TYR A 17 32.37 -6.17 -10.85
CA TYR A 17 31.94 -4.78 -10.75
C TYR A 17 33.02 -3.99 -10.02
N THR A 18 33.35 -2.82 -10.56
CA THR A 18 34.35 -1.90 -10.02
C THR A 18 33.70 -0.58 -9.62
N ASP A 19 34.46 0.35 -9.06
CA ASP A 19 33.94 1.68 -8.70
C ASP A 19 33.42 2.45 -9.93
N ASP A 20 33.99 2.21 -11.12
CA ASP A 20 33.47 2.73 -12.40
C ASP A 20 32.06 2.17 -12.72
N ASP A 21 31.73 0.98 -12.21
CA ASP A 21 30.40 0.35 -12.26
C ASP A 21 29.55 0.68 -11.03
N GLN A 22 29.88 1.76 -10.32
CA GLN A 22 29.21 2.20 -9.09
C GLN A 22 29.20 1.14 -7.97
N ALA A 23 30.22 0.27 -7.94
CA ALA A 23 30.39 -0.71 -6.88
C ALA A 23 31.02 -0.06 -5.63
N TYR A 24 30.32 -0.13 -4.51
CA TYR A 24 30.72 0.49 -3.25
C TYR A 24 30.69 -0.51 -2.08
N PHE A 25 31.66 -0.38 -1.18
CA PHE A 25 31.83 -1.25 0.00
C PHE A 25 31.94 -0.45 1.28
N VAL A 26 31.26 -0.90 2.33
CA VAL A 26 31.42 -0.42 3.71
C VAL A 26 31.48 -1.58 4.68
N TYR A 27 32.42 -1.51 5.62
CA TYR A 27 32.40 -2.29 6.85
C TYR A 27 32.17 -1.39 8.05
N ALA A 28 31.13 -1.68 8.84
CA ALA A 28 30.79 -0.94 10.03
C ALA A 28 30.65 -1.84 11.28
N GLU A 29 31.00 -1.33 12.45
CA GLU A 29 30.73 -1.97 13.74
C GLU A 29 30.01 -0.98 14.65
N ASN A 30 28.90 -1.40 15.28
CA ASN A 30 28.09 -0.53 16.15
C ASN A 30 27.75 0.82 15.50
N GLN A 31 27.37 0.78 14.20
CA GLN A 31 27.05 1.95 13.35
C GLN A 31 28.24 2.87 13.03
N GLN A 32 29.46 2.52 13.43
CA GLN A 32 30.68 3.26 13.07
C GLN A 32 31.35 2.62 11.86
N ILE A 33 31.57 3.40 10.80
CA ILE A 33 32.34 2.99 9.62
C ILE A 33 33.80 2.77 10.04
N LEU A 34 34.32 1.57 9.76
CA LEU A 34 35.70 1.19 10.02
C LEU A 34 36.53 1.14 8.74
N TYR A 35 35.93 0.67 7.64
CA TYR A 35 36.54 0.63 6.31
C TYR A 35 35.52 0.96 5.23
N GLU A 36 35.95 1.68 4.20
CA GLU A 36 35.15 1.96 3.00
C GLU A 36 36.03 1.84 1.74
N SER A 37 35.44 1.47 0.60
CA SER A 37 36.13 1.62 -0.69
C SER A 37 36.35 3.10 -0.98
N VAL A 38 37.41 3.43 -1.73
CA VAL A 38 37.74 4.83 -2.06
C VAL A 38 37.04 5.19 -3.36
N PRO A 39 35.97 6.01 -3.36
CA PRO A 39 35.32 6.39 -4.59
C PRO A 39 36.22 7.35 -5.39
N GLY A 40 36.27 7.19 -6.71
CA GLY A 40 36.95 8.10 -7.61
C GLY A 40 36.90 7.64 -9.07
N PRO A 41 36.63 8.54 -10.03
CA PRO A 41 36.59 8.18 -11.44
C PRO A 41 37.92 7.54 -11.88
N GLY A 42 37.85 6.35 -12.47
CA GLY A 42 39.01 5.56 -12.90
C GLY A 42 39.69 4.76 -11.78
N ASN A 43 39.09 4.65 -10.60
CA ASN A 43 39.60 3.82 -9.52
C ASN A 43 39.07 2.37 -9.64
N THR A 44 39.79 1.53 -10.36
CA THR A 44 39.44 0.10 -10.50
C THR A 44 40.06 -0.79 -9.43
N ASP A 45 40.60 -0.23 -8.34
CA ASP A 45 41.36 -1.00 -7.36
C ASP A 45 40.47 -1.87 -6.46
N PHE A 46 39.24 -1.42 -6.19
CA PHE A 46 38.24 -2.22 -5.49
C PHE A 46 37.28 -2.88 -6.48
N SER A 47 37.06 -4.18 -6.31
CA SER A 47 36.20 -4.99 -7.16
C SER A 47 35.32 -5.94 -6.35
N ILE A 48 34.07 -6.08 -6.76
CA ILE A 48 33.13 -7.08 -6.26
C ILE A 48 32.86 -8.04 -7.42
N THR A 49 33.15 -9.33 -7.24
CA THR A 49 32.86 -10.37 -8.23
C THR A 49 31.68 -11.20 -7.73
N ILE A 50 30.56 -11.12 -8.42
CA ILE A 50 29.43 -12.01 -8.21
C ILE A 50 29.73 -13.32 -8.94
N THR A 51 29.82 -14.43 -8.20
CA THR A 51 30.12 -15.76 -8.76
C THR A 51 28.88 -16.63 -8.95
N ALA A 52 27.82 -16.35 -8.19
CA ALA A 52 26.53 -17.03 -8.31
C ALA A 52 25.39 -16.10 -7.90
N ILE A 53 24.29 -16.17 -8.65
CA ILE A 53 23.01 -15.53 -8.36
C ILE A 53 21.95 -16.62 -8.54
N ASP A 54 21.08 -16.79 -7.55
CA ASP A 54 19.85 -17.56 -7.69
C ASP A 54 18.64 -16.73 -7.22
N SER A 55 17.47 -17.37 -7.07
CA SER A 55 16.24 -16.66 -6.66
C SER A 55 16.23 -16.20 -5.20
N PHE A 56 17.16 -16.66 -4.36
CA PHE A 56 17.17 -16.41 -2.92
C PHE A 56 18.50 -15.86 -2.41
N SER A 57 19.58 -15.96 -3.18
CA SER A 57 20.91 -15.65 -2.71
C SER A 57 21.85 -15.15 -3.80
N ILE A 58 22.81 -14.38 -3.34
CA ILE A 58 23.91 -13.85 -4.12
C ILE A 58 25.21 -14.20 -3.40
N GLU A 59 26.16 -14.77 -4.12
CA GLU A 59 27.45 -15.18 -3.59
C GLU A 59 28.58 -14.64 -4.47
N GLY A 60 29.68 -14.29 -3.83
CA GLY A 60 30.80 -13.73 -4.54
C GLY A 60 32.03 -13.48 -3.69
N THR A 61 32.97 -12.79 -4.31
CA THR A 61 34.22 -12.35 -3.71
C THR A 61 34.37 -10.85 -3.81
N PHE A 62 35.22 -10.26 -2.98
CA PHE A 62 35.61 -8.86 -3.09
C PHE A 62 37.07 -8.68 -2.72
N SER A 63 37.73 -7.73 -3.38
CA SER A 63 39.14 -7.42 -3.16
C SER A 63 39.43 -5.98 -3.52
N GLY A 64 40.50 -5.43 -2.94
CA GLY A 64 40.98 -4.09 -3.24
C GLY A 64 41.42 -3.33 -2.00
N THR A 65 41.87 -2.09 -2.21
CA THR A 65 42.25 -1.19 -1.13
C THR A 65 41.03 -0.49 -0.57
N VAL A 66 40.89 -0.54 0.75
CA VAL A 66 39.90 0.21 1.52
C VAL A 66 40.59 1.24 2.40
N LYS A 67 39.90 2.35 2.66
CA LYS A 67 40.34 3.41 3.56
C LYS A 67 39.76 3.18 4.95
N GLY A 68 40.63 3.18 5.95
CA GLY A 68 40.26 3.11 7.35
C GLY A 68 39.79 4.46 7.91
N ALA A 69 39.10 4.44 9.06
CA ALA A 69 38.67 5.65 9.76
C ALA A 69 39.82 6.60 10.14
N ASP A 70 41.04 6.08 10.28
CA ASP A 70 42.28 6.84 10.53
C ASP A 70 42.98 7.32 9.24
N SER A 71 42.34 7.16 8.08
CA SER A 71 42.88 7.39 6.74
C SER A 71 44.04 6.47 6.34
N SER A 72 44.30 5.39 7.08
CA SER A 72 45.21 4.34 6.62
C SER A 72 44.57 3.53 5.49
N PHE A 73 45.39 2.95 4.63
CA PHE A 73 44.95 2.07 3.55
C PHE A 73 45.18 0.62 3.92
N LYS A 74 44.20 -0.24 3.63
CA LYS A 74 44.28 -1.68 3.89
C LYS A 74 43.87 -2.45 2.64
N LEU A 75 44.70 -3.42 2.25
CA LEU A 75 44.39 -4.34 1.17
C LEU A 75 43.51 -5.50 1.68
N ILE A 76 42.42 -5.78 0.98
CA ILE A 76 41.62 -6.99 1.11
C ILE A 76 41.87 -7.86 -0.13
N SER A 77 42.32 -9.10 0.05
CA SER A 77 42.77 -9.95 -1.07
C SER A 77 41.88 -11.15 -1.41
N ASP A 78 40.99 -11.58 -0.51
CA ASP A 78 40.09 -12.74 -0.71
C ASP A 78 38.85 -12.60 0.18
N GLY A 79 38.20 -11.42 0.12
CA GLY A 79 36.92 -11.23 0.78
C GLY A 79 35.86 -12.14 0.15
N LYS A 80 35.00 -12.76 0.96
CA LYS A 80 33.90 -13.61 0.49
C LYS A 80 32.60 -13.13 1.08
N PHE A 81 31.53 -13.19 0.30
CA PHE A 81 30.20 -12.86 0.79
C PHE A 81 29.16 -13.85 0.30
N LYS A 82 28.12 -13.98 1.11
CA LYS A 82 26.86 -14.63 0.78
C LYS A 82 25.75 -13.78 1.36
N GLY A 83 24.97 -13.15 0.49
CA GLY A 83 23.78 -12.39 0.84
C GLY A 83 22.54 -13.19 0.50
N LEU A 84 21.49 -13.05 1.31
CA LEU A 84 20.15 -13.42 0.85
C LEU A 84 19.66 -12.27 -0.01
N ILE A 85 19.23 -12.56 -1.24
CA ILE A 85 18.51 -11.56 -2.00
C ILE A 85 17.14 -11.50 -1.37
N SER A 86 16.79 -10.34 -0.83
CA SER A 86 15.41 -10.03 -0.51
C SER A 86 14.64 -9.77 -1.82
N TYR A 87 14.64 -10.77 -2.72
CA TYR A 87 13.60 -10.93 -3.72
C TYR A 87 12.42 -11.43 -2.93
N ALA A 88 11.61 -10.49 -2.48
CA ALA A 88 10.19 -10.63 -2.62
C ALA A 88 9.90 -11.39 -3.94
N PRO A 89 9.51 -12.68 -3.95
CA PRO A 89 8.98 -13.26 -5.18
C PRO A 89 7.83 -12.36 -5.56
N VAL A 90 7.86 -11.78 -6.76
CA VAL A 90 6.75 -11.00 -7.27
C VAL A 90 5.58 -11.96 -7.40
N ILE A 91 4.75 -12.04 -6.36
CA ILE A 91 3.50 -12.79 -6.42
C ILE A 91 2.61 -11.95 -7.30
N LYS A 92 2.38 -12.39 -8.53
CA LYS A 92 1.34 -11.82 -9.37
C LYS A 92 0.02 -12.44 -8.95
N ILE A 93 -0.86 -11.64 -8.38
CA ILE A 93 -2.26 -12.04 -8.24
C ILE A 93 -2.94 -11.62 -9.54
N ALA A 94 -3.06 -12.57 -10.46
CA ALA A 94 -3.77 -12.33 -11.71
C ALA A 94 -5.25 -12.08 -11.40
N PRO A 95 -5.85 -11.02 -11.94
CA PRO A 95 -7.28 -10.78 -11.80
C PRO A 95 -8.06 -11.95 -12.39
N ASN A 96 -9.21 -12.27 -11.79
CA ASN A 96 -10.11 -13.28 -12.34
C ASN A 96 -10.56 -12.80 -13.75
N PRO A 97 -10.21 -13.50 -14.84
CA PRO A 97 -10.52 -13.04 -16.20
C PRO A 97 -12.03 -12.98 -16.47
N ASP A 98 -12.83 -13.70 -15.68
CA ASP A 98 -14.28 -13.76 -15.81
C ASP A 98 -15.01 -12.67 -15.02
N ASN A 99 -14.27 -11.82 -14.27
CA ASN A 99 -14.85 -10.72 -13.50
C ASN A 99 -14.09 -9.41 -13.70
N ASP A 100 -14.76 -8.45 -14.33
CA ASP A 100 -14.24 -7.12 -14.62
C ASP A 100 -14.55 -6.08 -13.52
N ASP A 101 -15.13 -6.51 -12.39
CA ASP A 101 -15.45 -5.64 -11.26
C ASP A 101 -14.22 -5.23 -10.45
N TYR A 102 -14.01 -3.93 -10.26
CA TYR A 102 -13.01 -3.40 -9.30
C TYR A 102 -13.36 -3.69 -7.84
N PHE A 103 -14.60 -4.08 -7.53
CA PHE A 103 -15.02 -4.47 -6.19
C PHE A 103 -15.80 -5.78 -6.18
N GLN A 104 -15.07 -6.90 -6.26
CA GLN A 104 -15.70 -8.21 -6.14
C GLN A 104 -16.12 -8.46 -4.69
N MET A 105 -17.39 -8.70 -4.42
CA MET A 105 -17.89 -9.11 -3.09
C MET A 105 -17.51 -10.57 -2.80
N GLY A 106 -16.22 -10.83 -2.64
CA GLY A 106 -15.69 -12.17 -2.39
C GLY A 106 -16.09 -12.73 -1.03
N THR A 107 -15.50 -13.87 -0.67
CA THR A 107 -15.79 -14.51 0.62
C THR A 107 -14.82 -14.09 1.72
N LYS A 108 -13.57 -13.76 1.37
CA LYS A 108 -12.54 -13.42 2.36
C LYS A 108 -11.41 -12.57 1.79
N TRP A 109 -11.00 -11.54 2.53
CA TRP A 109 -9.76 -10.78 2.31
C TRP A 109 -8.86 -10.87 3.54
N VAL A 110 -7.55 -11.03 3.33
CA VAL A 110 -6.54 -10.98 4.40
C VAL A 110 -5.55 -9.88 4.07
N TYR A 111 -5.48 -8.88 4.93
CA TYR A 111 -4.57 -7.76 4.87
C TYR A 111 -3.43 -7.92 5.87
N ARG A 112 -2.30 -7.31 5.56
CA ARG A 112 -1.14 -7.18 6.42
C ARG A 112 -0.83 -5.70 6.60
N ASN A 113 -0.51 -5.30 7.81
CA ASN A 113 0.00 -3.96 8.09
C ASN A 113 1.34 -3.77 7.37
N ASP A 114 1.52 -2.62 6.73
CA ASP A 114 2.76 -2.31 6.01
C ASP A 114 3.94 -2.06 6.97
N GLU A 115 3.67 -1.62 8.20
CA GLU A 115 4.69 -1.32 9.21
C GLU A 115 5.03 -2.53 10.10
N ASP A 116 4.11 -3.49 10.24
CA ASP A 116 4.33 -4.74 10.98
C ASP A 116 3.82 -5.96 10.20
N PRO A 117 4.71 -6.76 9.60
CA PRO A 117 4.29 -7.89 8.79
C PRO A 117 3.59 -9.02 9.58
N ASN A 118 3.67 -9.01 10.91
CA ASN A 118 2.95 -9.96 11.77
C ASN A 118 1.54 -9.49 12.11
N ASP A 119 1.23 -8.21 11.86
CA ASP A 119 -0.09 -7.64 12.11
C ASP A 119 -1.01 -7.91 10.91
N GLN A 120 -1.91 -8.89 11.06
CA GLN A 120 -2.86 -9.27 10.03
C GLN A 120 -4.29 -8.89 10.39
N LEU A 121 -5.07 -8.54 9.37
CA LEU A 121 -6.49 -8.22 9.45
C LEU A 121 -7.24 -9.10 8.47
N THR A 122 -8.26 -9.82 8.93
CA THR A 122 -9.13 -10.60 8.04
C THR A 122 -10.50 -9.92 7.95
N ILE A 123 -10.99 -9.75 6.72
CA ILE A 123 -12.35 -9.31 6.43
C ILE A 123 -13.11 -10.49 5.80
N THR A 124 -14.22 -10.91 6.39
CA THR A 124 -14.96 -12.11 5.95
C THR A 124 -16.40 -11.80 5.61
N ASN A 125 -16.91 -12.33 4.50
CA ASN A 125 -18.33 -12.28 4.17
C ASN A 125 -19.11 -13.14 5.18
N VAL A 126 -20.05 -12.54 5.89
CA VAL A 126 -20.87 -13.22 6.91
C VAL A 126 -22.34 -13.37 6.50
N GLY A 127 -22.67 -13.06 5.25
CA GLY A 127 -24.00 -13.21 4.65
C GLY A 127 -24.59 -11.90 4.19
N ASP A 128 -25.91 -11.90 3.98
CA ASP A 128 -26.67 -10.76 3.45
C ASP A 128 -27.63 -10.19 4.49
N THR A 129 -27.95 -8.90 4.36
CA THR A 129 -28.99 -8.23 5.14
C THR A 129 -29.81 -7.27 4.27
N ILE A 130 -31.03 -6.93 4.72
CA ILE A 130 -31.86 -5.91 4.09
C ILE A 130 -31.79 -4.65 4.96
N ILE A 131 -31.37 -3.54 4.36
CA ILE A 131 -31.25 -2.25 5.04
C ILE A 131 -32.17 -1.24 4.35
N ASN A 132 -32.90 -0.48 5.16
CA ASN A 132 -33.66 0.69 4.73
C ASN A 132 -32.74 1.92 4.81
N ALA A 133 -32.01 2.17 3.73
CA ALA A 133 -31.16 3.34 3.56
C ALA A 133 -31.99 4.57 3.15
N PRO A 134 -31.46 5.81 3.27
CA PRO A 134 -32.16 7.01 2.81
C PRO A 134 -32.56 6.96 1.32
N SER A 135 -31.76 6.26 0.50
CA SER A 135 -31.95 6.04 -0.94
C SER A 135 -32.99 4.96 -1.27
N GLY A 136 -33.42 4.15 -0.30
CA GLY A 136 -34.35 3.04 -0.50
C GLY A 136 -34.02 1.78 0.32
N THR A 137 -34.78 0.72 0.07
CA THR A 137 -34.56 -0.59 0.70
C THR A 137 -33.74 -1.48 -0.23
N PHE A 138 -32.57 -1.93 0.22
CA PHE A 138 -31.66 -2.76 -0.58
C PHE A 138 -31.12 -3.94 0.22
N THR A 139 -30.69 -4.98 -0.50
CA THR A 139 -29.90 -6.08 0.05
C THR A 139 -28.42 -5.71 0.02
N TYR A 140 -27.73 -5.86 1.14
CA TYR A 140 -26.30 -5.63 1.30
C TYR A 140 -25.61 -6.92 1.71
N VAL A 141 -24.40 -7.13 1.20
CA VAL A 141 -23.46 -8.15 1.66
C VAL A 141 -22.72 -7.59 2.87
N ILE A 142 -22.66 -8.38 3.94
CA ILE A 142 -22.05 -8.02 5.22
C ILE A 142 -20.65 -8.58 5.29
N PHE A 143 -19.71 -7.74 5.67
CA PHE A 143 -18.33 -8.12 5.91
C PHE A 143 -17.90 -7.79 7.32
N GLU A 144 -17.39 -8.79 8.04
CA GLU A 144 -16.93 -8.65 9.42
C GLU A 144 -15.41 -8.44 9.48
N ASN A 145 -15.00 -7.43 10.24
CA ASN A 145 -13.62 -7.17 10.61
C ASN A 145 -13.22 -8.10 11.77
N SER A 146 -12.28 -9.02 11.54
CA SER A 146 -11.87 -10.02 12.53
C SER A 146 -11.25 -9.46 13.81
N ARG A 147 -10.83 -8.18 13.80
CA ARG A 147 -10.17 -7.52 14.93
C ARG A 147 -11.16 -6.76 15.79
N THR A 148 -12.02 -5.96 15.15
CA THR A 148 -12.98 -5.10 15.87
C THR A 148 -14.34 -5.77 16.05
N GLY A 149 -14.65 -6.79 15.25
CA GLY A 149 -15.99 -7.37 15.13
C GLY A 149 -16.99 -6.46 14.41
N GLU A 150 -16.54 -5.31 13.89
CA GLU A 150 -17.40 -4.36 13.19
C GLU A 150 -17.82 -4.92 11.82
N HIS A 151 -19.02 -4.55 11.41
CA HIS A 151 -19.60 -4.96 10.13
C HIS A 151 -19.58 -3.79 9.15
N ARG A 152 -19.16 -4.06 7.92
CA ARG A 152 -19.31 -3.17 6.76
C ARG A 152 -20.30 -3.78 5.78
N TYR A 153 -21.06 -2.92 5.12
CA TYR A 153 -22.20 -3.35 4.32
C TYR A 153 -22.03 -2.83 2.90
N TYR A 154 -21.90 -3.72 1.92
CA TYR A 154 -21.71 -3.32 0.53
C TYR A 154 -22.84 -3.81 -0.37
N ARG A 155 -23.18 -3.03 -1.38
CA ARG A 155 -24.11 -3.44 -2.44
C ARG A 155 -23.60 -2.98 -3.80
N LYS A 156 -24.10 -3.63 -4.85
CA LYS A 156 -23.80 -3.31 -6.26
C LYS A 156 -25.12 -3.01 -6.95
N ASP A 157 -25.15 -1.96 -7.74
CA ASP A 157 -26.27 -1.61 -8.62
C ASP A 157 -25.72 -1.17 -9.98
N GLY A 158 -25.86 -2.03 -11.00
CA GLY A 158 -25.19 -1.85 -12.28
C GLY A 158 -23.67 -1.77 -12.10
N ASN A 159 -23.05 -0.69 -12.60
CA ASN A 159 -21.61 -0.44 -12.46
C ASN A 159 -21.23 0.25 -11.14
N ASN A 160 -22.20 0.55 -10.28
CA ASN A 160 -21.98 1.35 -9.09
C ASN A 160 -21.90 0.47 -7.84
N PHE A 161 -20.86 0.65 -7.05
CA PHE A 161 -20.68 -0.01 -5.77
C PHE A 161 -20.91 0.97 -4.63
N TYR A 162 -21.70 0.54 -3.66
CA TYR A 162 -22.08 1.36 -2.54
C TYR A 162 -21.66 0.72 -1.22
N GLU A 163 -21.33 1.57 -0.26
CA GLU A 163 -21.15 1.21 1.14
C GLU A 163 -22.24 1.87 1.98
N TYR A 164 -22.96 1.07 2.77
CA TYR A 164 -23.79 1.58 3.84
C TYR A 164 -22.99 1.68 5.13
N THR A 165 -23.03 2.86 5.74
CA THR A 165 -22.33 3.13 7.00
C THR A 165 -23.18 4.00 7.92
N VAL A 166 -22.98 3.83 9.22
CA VAL A 166 -23.50 4.73 10.25
C VAL A 166 -22.29 5.36 10.90
N PRO A 167 -21.81 6.53 10.43
CA PRO A 167 -20.58 7.12 10.93
C PRO A 167 -20.67 7.37 12.43
N HIS A 168 -19.70 6.83 13.17
CA HIS A 168 -19.53 7.11 14.59
C HIS A 168 -18.44 8.15 14.76
N LEU A 169 -18.83 9.38 15.09
CA LEU A 169 -17.85 10.37 15.54
C LEU A 169 -17.59 10.15 17.02
N GLY A 170 -16.33 9.86 17.37
CA GLY A 170 -15.88 9.76 18.76
C GLY A 170 -16.41 10.96 19.56
N ASN A 171 -17.00 10.68 20.73
CA ASN A 171 -17.82 11.58 21.56
C ASN A 171 -19.34 11.60 21.29
N GLY A 172 -19.90 10.53 20.71
CA GLY A 172 -21.35 10.31 20.71
C GLY A 172 -22.12 11.15 19.69
N GLY A 173 -21.43 11.66 18.67
CA GLY A 173 -22.08 12.27 17.52
C GLY A 173 -22.74 11.18 16.68
N VAL A 174 -24.07 11.22 16.58
CA VAL A 174 -24.82 10.37 15.66
C VAL A 174 -24.91 11.08 14.32
N VAL A 175 -24.48 10.41 13.27
CA VAL A 175 -24.71 10.83 11.89
C VAL A 175 -25.87 10.00 11.34
N ASP A 176 -26.71 10.60 10.49
CA ASP A 176 -27.70 9.84 9.75
C ASP A 176 -26.99 8.74 8.94
N PRO A 177 -27.59 7.54 8.81
CA PRO A 177 -27.02 6.50 7.97
C PRO A 177 -26.78 6.99 6.55
N LEU A 178 -25.64 6.60 5.97
CA LEU A 178 -25.22 6.99 4.64
C LEU A 178 -25.17 5.76 3.73
N ASP A 179 -25.55 5.96 2.48
CA ASP A 179 -25.38 5.00 1.40
C ASP A 179 -24.48 5.65 0.34
N ILE A 180 -23.19 5.34 0.43
CA ILE A 180 -22.10 6.06 -0.23
C ILE A 180 -21.72 5.32 -1.49
N LEU A 181 -21.80 5.96 -2.66
CA LEU A 181 -21.18 5.45 -3.89
C LEU A 181 -19.65 5.51 -3.71
N ILE A 182 -19.01 4.35 -3.58
CA ILE A 182 -17.56 4.25 -3.27
C ILE A 182 -16.70 4.02 -4.51
N VAL A 183 -17.22 3.30 -5.51
CA VAL A 183 -16.50 3.07 -6.78
C VAL A 183 -17.48 2.86 -7.93
N LYS A 184 -17.12 3.36 -9.10
CA LYS A 184 -17.81 3.11 -10.38
C LYS A 184 -16.94 2.20 -11.23
N ASN A 185 -17.44 1.05 -11.63
CA ASN A 185 -16.67 0.08 -12.41
C ASN A 185 -16.24 0.63 -13.77
N ASP A 186 -17.09 1.46 -14.35
CA ASP A 186 -16.91 2.17 -15.61
C ASP A 186 -16.35 3.58 -15.43
N GLY A 187 -15.94 3.96 -14.22
CA GLY A 187 -15.35 5.27 -13.97
C GLY A 187 -14.03 5.43 -14.73
N GLU A 188 -13.84 6.58 -15.36
CA GLU A 188 -12.61 6.94 -16.08
C GLU A 188 -11.75 7.90 -15.26
N VAL A 189 -10.45 7.99 -15.60
CA VAL A 189 -9.54 8.94 -14.92
C VAL A 189 -10.09 10.36 -15.03
N GLY A 190 -10.20 11.03 -13.88
CA GLY A 190 -10.77 12.38 -13.76
C GLY A 190 -12.27 12.41 -13.47
N ASP A 191 -12.97 11.28 -13.50
CA ASP A 191 -14.37 11.22 -13.06
C ASP A 191 -14.51 11.60 -11.60
N VAL A 192 -15.62 12.27 -11.29
CA VAL A 192 -15.95 12.76 -9.94
C VAL A 192 -17.41 12.42 -9.62
N TRP A 193 -17.67 12.03 -8.38
CA TRP A 193 -19.02 11.95 -7.84
C TRP A 193 -19.04 12.37 -6.37
N GLU A 194 -20.19 12.83 -5.90
CA GLU A 194 -20.37 13.30 -4.54
C GLU A 194 -21.56 12.62 -3.88
N THR A 195 -21.53 12.51 -2.56
CA THR A 195 -22.73 12.20 -1.78
C THR A 195 -23.64 13.43 -1.71
N ASP A 196 -24.93 13.21 -1.51
CA ASP A 196 -25.78 14.28 -1.01
C ASP A 196 -25.24 14.81 0.32
N PRO A 197 -25.42 16.11 0.62
CA PRO A 197 -25.05 16.65 1.92
C PRO A 197 -25.78 15.95 3.07
N TYR A 198 -25.04 15.50 4.07
CA TYR A 198 -25.56 14.91 5.29
C TYR A 198 -25.21 15.75 6.51
N THR A 199 -26.02 15.59 7.56
CA THR A 199 -25.84 16.36 8.79
C THR A 199 -25.07 15.56 9.81
N ILE A 200 -24.04 16.18 10.39
CA ILE A 200 -23.25 15.65 11.48
C ILE A 200 -23.68 16.34 12.78
N SER A 201 -24.16 15.56 13.74
CA SER A 201 -24.45 16.05 15.08
C SER A 201 -23.20 16.00 15.95
N THR A 202 -22.74 17.16 16.40
CA THR A 202 -21.61 17.30 17.33
C THR A 202 -22.16 17.68 18.70
N GLY A 203 -22.11 16.77 19.68
CA GLY A 203 -22.76 16.96 20.98
C GLY A 203 -22.49 18.33 21.63
N GLY A 204 -23.53 19.16 21.76
CA GLY A 204 -23.46 20.51 22.35
C GLY A 204 -23.03 21.64 21.41
N LEU A 205 -22.70 21.34 20.15
CA LEU A 205 -22.38 22.32 19.11
C LEU A 205 -23.46 22.32 18.01
N PRO A 206 -23.63 23.42 17.26
CA PRO A 206 -24.54 23.44 16.12
C PRO A 206 -24.16 22.33 15.11
N PRO A 207 -25.15 21.64 14.52
CA PRO A 207 -24.87 20.61 13.52
C PRO A 207 -24.12 21.19 12.32
N VAL A 208 -23.20 20.41 11.77
CA VAL A 208 -22.43 20.77 10.57
C VAL A 208 -22.93 19.92 9.40
N LYS A 209 -22.88 20.46 8.18
CA LYS A 209 -23.16 19.68 6.97
C LYS A 209 -21.86 19.14 6.42
N ALA A 210 -21.88 17.93 5.91
CA ALA A 210 -20.75 17.31 5.26
C ALA A 210 -21.17 16.64 3.96
N LYS A 211 -20.22 16.46 3.06
CA LYS A 211 -20.34 15.59 1.90
C LYS A 211 -19.00 14.95 1.60
N LEU A 212 -19.05 13.78 0.99
CA LEU A 212 -17.87 13.12 0.45
C LEU A 212 -17.80 13.39 -1.05
N ARG A 213 -16.60 13.61 -1.56
CA ARG A 213 -16.31 13.73 -2.98
C ARG A 213 -15.29 12.67 -3.36
N ASN A 214 -15.66 11.79 -4.26
CA ASN A 214 -14.80 10.74 -4.77
C ASN A 214 -14.28 11.14 -6.16
N SER A 215 -13.05 10.75 -6.49
CA SER A 215 -12.48 10.96 -7.81
C SER A 215 -11.55 9.82 -8.23
N VAL A 216 -11.59 9.45 -9.51
CA VAL A 216 -10.65 8.44 -10.06
C VAL A 216 -9.36 9.14 -10.45
N LEU A 217 -8.27 8.82 -9.75
CA LEU A 217 -6.95 9.38 -10.03
C LEU A 217 -6.18 8.59 -11.07
N ASN A 218 -6.21 7.27 -10.96
CA ASN A 218 -5.50 6.34 -11.84
C ASN A 218 -6.40 5.13 -12.13
N LYS A 219 -6.25 4.55 -13.31
CA LYS A 219 -7.02 3.38 -13.76
C LYS A 219 -6.15 2.48 -14.64
N ASP A 220 -6.42 1.18 -14.58
CA ASP A 220 -5.78 0.11 -15.36
C ASP A 220 -4.24 0.13 -15.25
N TYR A 221 -3.73 0.54 -14.08
CA TYR A 221 -2.29 0.55 -13.80
C TYR A 221 -1.87 -0.68 -13.00
N SER A 222 -0.56 -0.87 -12.87
CA SER A 222 0.04 -1.92 -12.03
C SER A 222 0.92 -1.29 -10.96
N SER A 223 0.95 -1.90 -9.78
CA SER A 223 1.80 -1.45 -8.66
C SER A 223 2.27 -2.62 -7.82
N VAL A 224 3.41 -2.43 -7.16
CA VAL A 224 3.98 -3.39 -6.22
C VAL A 224 3.67 -2.93 -4.80
N PHE A 225 3.05 -3.80 -4.01
CA PHE A 225 2.83 -3.58 -2.58
C PHE A 225 3.54 -4.67 -1.78
N GLY A 226 4.63 -4.30 -1.11
CA GLY A 226 5.55 -5.25 -0.49
C GLY A 226 6.16 -6.20 -1.52
N VAL A 227 5.70 -7.45 -1.53
CA VAL A 227 6.20 -8.51 -2.43
C VAL A 227 5.22 -8.87 -3.55
N ILE A 228 4.05 -8.26 -3.57
CA ILE A 228 2.96 -8.64 -4.45
C ILE A 228 2.79 -7.58 -5.52
N THR A 229 2.78 -7.99 -6.80
CA THR A 229 2.40 -7.10 -7.90
C THR A 229 0.92 -7.29 -8.19
N TYR A 230 0.21 -6.18 -8.18
CA TYR A 230 -1.18 -6.09 -8.57
C TYR A 230 -1.29 -5.39 -9.92
N GLU A 231 -2.19 -5.88 -10.76
CA GLU A 231 -2.47 -5.37 -12.09
C GLU A 231 -3.94 -4.93 -12.17
N ASN A 232 -4.29 -4.13 -13.17
CA ASN A 232 -5.65 -3.62 -13.37
C ASN A 232 -6.20 -2.89 -12.13
N LEU A 233 -5.38 -1.98 -11.59
CA LEU A 233 -5.71 -1.20 -10.42
C LEU A 233 -6.55 0.04 -10.77
N MET A 234 -7.41 0.45 -9.84
CA MET A 234 -8.07 1.76 -9.84
C MET A 234 -7.79 2.46 -8.51
N GLN A 235 -7.33 3.70 -8.58
CA GLN A 235 -7.09 4.55 -7.42
C GLN A 235 -8.21 5.57 -7.32
N VAL A 236 -8.96 5.52 -6.22
CA VAL A 236 -10.04 6.47 -5.92
C VAL A 236 -9.65 7.29 -4.70
N ASP A 237 -9.65 8.61 -4.85
CA ASP A 237 -9.50 9.55 -3.75
C ASP A 237 -10.88 9.98 -3.24
N THR A 238 -11.07 9.92 -1.92
CA THR A 238 -12.27 10.34 -1.21
C THR A 238 -11.95 11.51 -0.29
N ASP A 239 -12.42 12.70 -0.66
CA ASP A 239 -12.30 13.92 0.11
C ASP A 239 -13.55 14.15 0.99
N LEU A 240 -13.32 14.64 2.21
CA LEU A 240 -14.34 15.14 3.12
C LEU A 240 -14.44 16.66 3.02
N TYR A 241 -15.62 17.14 2.68
CA TYR A 241 -15.95 18.56 2.66
C TYR A 241 -16.98 18.86 3.76
N VAL A 242 -16.71 19.87 4.59
CA VAL A 242 -17.58 20.29 5.70
C VAL A 242 -17.99 21.74 5.56
N GLN A 243 -19.26 22.01 5.80
CA GLN A 243 -19.85 23.33 5.92
C GLN A 243 -20.30 23.55 7.37
N ILE A 244 -19.62 24.48 8.05
CA ILE A 244 -20.05 24.99 9.35
C ILE A 244 -21.12 26.08 9.16
N SER A 245 -22.08 26.17 10.06
CA SER A 245 -23.29 27.02 9.92
C SER A 245 -23.03 28.51 9.66
N VAL A 246 -21.85 29.00 9.99
CA VAL A 246 -21.44 30.41 9.78
C VAL A 246 -20.76 30.66 8.43
N GLN A 247 -20.49 29.61 7.63
CA GLN A 247 -19.84 29.71 6.33
C GLN A 247 -20.77 29.21 5.20
N PRO A 248 -20.91 29.96 4.09
CA PRO A 248 -21.78 29.56 2.98
C PRO A 248 -21.20 28.41 2.15
N ASP A 249 -19.89 28.19 2.20
CA ASP A 249 -19.19 27.25 1.33
C ASP A 249 -18.66 26.05 2.09
N TYR A 250 -18.64 24.89 1.43
CA TYR A 250 -17.98 23.69 1.92
C TYR A 250 -16.45 23.84 1.85
N GLN A 251 -15.78 23.55 2.96
CA GLN A 251 -14.33 23.57 3.07
C GLN A 251 -13.79 22.14 3.16
N TRP A 252 -12.71 21.86 2.46
CA TRP A 252 -12.00 20.59 2.56
C TRP A 252 -11.46 20.39 3.98
N GLN A 253 -11.64 19.19 4.54
CA GLN A 253 -11.19 18.82 5.89
C GLN A 253 -10.18 17.68 5.91
N GLY A 254 -9.99 16.99 4.79
CA GLY A 254 -9.13 15.81 4.70
C GLY A 254 -9.66 14.86 3.65
N GLY A 255 -8.93 13.77 3.43
CA GLY A 255 -9.34 12.71 2.51
C GLY A 255 -8.47 11.47 2.69
N TYR A 256 -8.83 10.43 1.96
CA TYR A 256 -8.05 9.20 1.85
C TYR A 256 -8.08 8.66 0.44
N THR A 257 -7.13 7.79 0.15
CA THR A 257 -7.06 7.03 -1.09
C THR A 257 -7.43 5.58 -0.80
N THR A 258 -8.26 5.00 -1.66
CA THR A 258 -8.50 3.56 -1.71
C THR A 258 -8.04 3.01 -3.04
N ILE A 259 -7.35 1.88 -3.02
CA ILE A 259 -6.87 1.20 -4.23
C ILE A 259 -7.65 -0.09 -4.42
N TYR A 260 -8.28 -0.21 -5.58
CA TYR A 260 -9.09 -1.34 -6.00
C TYR A 260 -8.36 -2.13 -7.09
N SER A 261 -8.62 -3.43 -7.17
CA SER A 261 -8.16 -4.29 -8.27
C SER A 261 -9.32 -5.08 -8.85
N LYS A 262 -9.37 -5.17 -10.19
CA LYS A 262 -10.36 -6.00 -10.89
C LYS A 262 -10.35 -7.44 -10.39
N GLY A 263 -11.53 -8.01 -10.15
CA GLY A 263 -11.69 -9.39 -9.69
C GLY A 263 -11.15 -9.67 -8.28
N ILE A 264 -10.86 -8.62 -7.49
CA ILE A 264 -10.38 -8.78 -6.10
C ILE A 264 -11.14 -7.85 -5.15
N GLY A 265 -11.20 -6.55 -5.44
CA GLY A 265 -11.66 -5.54 -4.49
C GLY A 265 -10.55 -4.67 -3.94
N VAL A 266 -10.67 -4.27 -2.67
CA VAL A 266 -9.74 -3.35 -2.02
C VAL A 266 -8.39 -4.04 -1.81
N ILE A 267 -7.34 -3.46 -2.39
CA ILE A 267 -5.96 -3.93 -2.26
C ILE A 267 -5.21 -3.18 -1.17
N GLY A 268 -5.46 -1.89 -1.05
CA GLY A 268 -4.78 -1.03 -0.10
C GLY A 268 -5.72 0.03 0.42
N PHE A 269 -5.70 0.23 1.73
CA PHE A 269 -6.42 1.30 2.39
C PHE A 269 -5.66 1.78 3.62
N TYR A 270 -5.95 3.02 4.01
CA TYR A 270 -5.49 3.61 5.25
C TYR A 270 -6.59 3.48 6.31
N ASP A 271 -6.27 2.86 7.45
CA ASP A 271 -7.15 2.82 8.61
C ASP A 271 -6.86 4.03 9.52
N PHE A 272 -7.75 5.01 9.51
CA PHE A 272 -7.62 6.20 10.35
C PHE A 272 -7.72 5.91 11.84
N THR A 273 -8.45 4.87 12.24
CA THR A 273 -8.64 4.53 13.66
C THR A 273 -7.34 3.99 14.25
N LEU A 274 -6.61 3.21 13.44
CA LEU A 274 -5.35 2.60 13.83
C LEU A 274 -4.13 3.43 13.42
N ASN A 275 -4.33 4.47 12.61
CA ASN A 275 -3.26 5.26 12.00
C ASN A 275 -2.24 4.36 11.27
N ALA A 276 -2.75 3.40 10.49
CA ALA A 276 -1.96 2.34 9.87
C ALA A 276 -2.42 2.03 8.43
N SER A 277 -1.47 1.69 7.57
CA SER A 277 -1.72 1.26 6.19
C SER A 277 -1.81 -0.26 6.11
N TYR A 278 -2.87 -0.75 5.47
CA TYR A 278 -3.09 -2.19 5.27
C TYR A 278 -3.03 -2.53 3.79
N ILE A 279 -2.31 -3.60 3.48
CA ILE A 279 -2.09 -4.12 2.12
C ILE A 279 -2.62 -5.55 2.06
N LEU A 280 -3.35 -5.88 1.01
CA LEU A 280 -3.88 -7.22 0.79
C LEU A 280 -2.71 -8.23 0.63
N THR A 281 -2.88 -9.41 1.20
CA THR A 281 -1.91 -10.52 1.09
C THR A 281 -2.54 -11.82 0.62
N SER A 282 -3.85 -11.98 0.80
CA SER A 282 -4.59 -13.13 0.30
C SER A 282 -6.05 -12.77 0.05
N TYR A 283 -6.64 -13.38 -0.96
CA TYR A 283 -8.03 -13.21 -1.37
C TYR A 283 -8.66 -14.56 -1.69
N THR A 284 -9.88 -14.77 -1.21
CA THR A 284 -10.75 -15.87 -1.63
C THR A 284 -12.00 -15.27 -2.28
N PRO A 285 -12.24 -15.56 -3.58
CA PRO A 285 -13.44 -15.09 -4.28
C PRO A 285 -14.73 -15.65 -3.69
#